data_AF-A0A162QM87-F1
#
_entry.id   AF-A0A162QM87-F1
#
_cell.length_a   1.000
_cell.length_b   1.000
_cell.length_c   1.000
_cell.angle_alpha   90.00
_cell.angle_beta   90.00
_cell.angle_gamma   90.00
#
_symmetry.space_group_name_H-M   'P 1'
#
loop_
_entity.id
_entity.type
_entity.pdbx_description
1 polymer ?
#
loop_
_entity_poly.entity_id
_entity_poly.type
_entity_poly.pdbx_seq_one_letter_code
_entity_poly.pdbx_strand_id
1 'polypeptide(L)'
;MEHEDEEDCTVQDSTEIIQLEHHIVYSTSYQVPVIYFKATFSDGTPLSHNEIFQYIIPDTYQDAVVSQNDHPILGIPCWYIHPCDTRSLMNTMTFDPVDYIKVWLSAYGPIVKCSIPTSMFTRS
;
A
#
# COMPACT_ATOMS: atom_id res chain seq x y z
N MET A 1 -35.60 21.14 43.84
CA MET A 1 -34.18 20.74 43.75
C MET A 1 -34.19 19.50 42.90
N GLU A 2 -34.17 19.69 41.59
CA GLU A 2 -34.09 18.63 40.60
C GLU A 2 -32.87 19.02 39.77
N HIS A 3 -31.80 18.26 39.96
CA HIS A 3 -30.57 18.38 39.19
C HIS A 3 -30.77 17.49 37.96
N GLU A 4 -30.93 18.13 36.80
CA GLU A 4 -30.83 17.46 35.50
C GLU A 4 -29.34 17.31 35.21
N ASP A 5 -28.83 16.07 35.32
CA ASP A 5 -27.47 15.73 34.95
C ASP A 5 -27.36 15.75 33.41
N GLU A 6 -26.77 16.80 32.86
CA GLU A 6 -26.30 16.86 31.48
C GLU A 6 -25.19 15.82 31.29
N GLU A 7 -25.50 14.77 30.54
CA GLU A 7 -24.55 13.72 30.15
C GLU A 7 -23.56 14.31 29.13
N ASP A 8 -22.37 14.67 29.60
CA ASP A 8 -21.24 15.15 28.80
C ASP A 8 -20.72 14.03 27.89
N CYS A 9 -21.15 14.03 26.64
CA CYS A 9 -20.63 13.14 25.61
C CYS A 9 -19.19 13.54 25.24
N THR A 10 -18.22 13.00 25.98
CA THR A 10 -16.80 13.11 25.60
C THR A 10 -16.57 12.48 24.23
N VAL A 11 -16.27 13.30 23.22
CA VAL A 11 -15.89 12.86 21.87
C VAL A 11 -14.51 12.22 21.99
N GLN A 12 -14.46 10.88 22.04
CA GLN A 12 -13.20 10.16 21.95
C GLN A 12 -12.75 10.19 20.48
N ASP A 13 -11.65 10.91 20.21
CA ASP A 13 -10.91 10.79 18.95
C ASP A 13 -10.35 9.36 18.87
N SER A 14 -11.16 8.43 18.37
CA SER A 14 -10.77 7.05 18.16
C SER A 14 -9.73 7.00 17.05
N THR A 15 -8.49 6.69 17.41
CA THR A 15 -7.42 6.46 16.43
C THR A 15 -7.65 5.09 15.78
N GLU A 16 -7.99 5.09 14.49
CA GLU A 16 -8.11 3.85 13.72
C GLU A 16 -6.71 3.28 13.40
N ILE A 17 -6.47 2.04 13.77
CA ILE A 17 -5.23 1.31 13.44
C ILE A 17 -5.52 0.43 12.23
N ILE A 18 -4.71 0.59 11.18
CA ILE A 18 -4.78 -0.21 9.96
C ILE A 18 -3.57 -1.14 9.91
N GLN A 19 -3.84 -2.44 9.76
CA GLN A 19 -2.84 -3.44 9.45
C GLN A 19 -2.69 -3.56 7.94
N LEU A 20 -1.45 -3.40 7.46
CA LEU A 20 -1.10 -3.46 6.05
C LEU A 20 -0.08 -4.58 5.80
N GLU A 21 -0.46 -5.52 4.95
CA GLU A 21 0.34 -6.69 4.58
C GLU A 21 0.71 -6.59 3.10
N HIS A 22 2.01 -6.53 2.77
CA HIS A 22 2.50 -6.41 1.39
C HIS A 22 3.13 -7.71 0.91
N HIS A 23 2.76 -8.15 -0.30
CA HIS A 23 3.39 -9.26 -0.99
C HIS A 23 4.00 -8.78 -2.31
N ILE A 24 5.29 -9.07 -2.51
CA ILE A 24 5.97 -8.77 -3.76
C ILE A 24 6.07 -10.07 -4.55
N VAL A 25 5.44 -10.12 -5.71
CA VAL A 25 5.42 -11.30 -6.58
C VAL A 25 5.98 -10.94 -7.95
N TYR A 26 6.76 -11.85 -8.54
CA TYR A 26 7.23 -11.68 -9.90
C TYR A 26 6.11 -12.04 -10.90
N SER A 27 5.75 -11.09 -11.76
CA SER A 27 4.85 -11.38 -12.89
C SER A 27 5.63 -11.98 -14.04
N THR A 28 5.31 -13.22 -14.42
CA THR A 28 5.91 -13.88 -15.59
C THR A 28 5.53 -13.20 -16.90
N SER A 29 4.30 -12.68 -16.99
CA SER A 29 3.79 -12.01 -18.20
C SER A 29 4.46 -10.66 -18.45
N TYR A 30 4.63 -9.86 -17.40
CA TYR A 30 5.27 -8.53 -17.52
C TYR A 30 6.79 -8.56 -17.27
N GLN A 31 7.30 -9.66 -16.73
CA GLN A 31 8.70 -9.88 -16.32
C GLN A 31 9.23 -8.81 -15.36
N VAL A 32 8.39 -8.37 -14.42
CA VAL A 32 8.69 -7.34 -13.42
C VAL A 32 8.07 -7.75 -12.08
N PRO A 33 8.57 -7.21 -10.95
CA PRO A 33 7.89 -7.35 -9.67
C PRO A 33 6.54 -6.61 -9.67
N VAL A 34 5.60 -7.15 -8.90
CA VAL A 34 4.26 -6.60 -8.70
C VAL A 34 3.99 -6.59 -7.20
N ILE A 35 3.46 -5.47 -6.70
CA ILE A 35 3.05 -5.35 -5.30
C ILE A 35 1.57 -5.66 -5.17
N TYR A 36 1.28 -6.67 -4.37
CA TYR A 36 -0.04 -7.00 -3.84
C TYR A 36 -0.09 -6.55 -2.38
N PHE A 37 -1.27 -6.18 -1.89
CA PHE A 37 -1.44 -5.85 -0.48
C PHE A 37 -2.85 -6.13 0.04
N LYS A 38 -2.92 -6.38 1.34
CA LYS A 38 -4.16 -6.45 2.12
C LYS A 38 -4.13 -5.37 3.18
N ALA A 39 -5.24 -4.66 3.33
CA ALA A 39 -5.43 -3.68 4.39
C ALA A 39 -6.67 -4.06 5.21
N THR A 40 -6.52 -4.14 6.53
CA THR A 40 -7.61 -4.41 7.46
C THR A 40 -7.55 -3.45 8.64
N PHE A 41 -8.70 -3.13 9.21
CA PHE A 41 -8.76 -2.51 10.53
C PHE A 41 -8.24 -3.48 11.61
N SER A 42 -8.04 -2.97 12.83
CA SER A 42 -7.54 -3.74 13.97
C SER A 42 -8.44 -4.89 14.40
N ASP A 43 -9.73 -4.83 14.08
CA ASP A 43 -10.71 -5.90 14.28
C ASP A 43 -10.68 -6.98 13.18
N GLY A 44 -9.83 -6.80 12.15
CA GLY A 44 -9.70 -7.70 11.01
C GLY A 44 -10.63 -7.38 9.84
N THR A 45 -11.49 -6.38 9.94
CA THR A 45 -12.40 -5.96 8.86
C THR A 45 -11.58 -5.42 7.68
N PRO A 46 -11.77 -5.92 6.44
CA PRO A 46 -11.06 -5.43 5.28
C PRO A 46 -11.52 -4.02 4.89
N LEU A 47 -10.57 -3.18 4.48
CA LEU A 47 -10.90 -1.84 3.97
C LEU A 47 -11.63 -1.93 2.63
N SER A 48 -12.68 -1.12 2.51
CA SER A 48 -13.39 -0.85 1.26
C SER A 48 -12.54 -0.06 0.27
N HIS A 49 -12.98 0.01 -0.99
CA HIS A 49 -12.30 0.80 -2.02
C HIS A 49 -12.09 2.25 -1.58
N ASN A 50 -13.12 2.91 -1.05
CA ASN A 50 -13.02 4.31 -0.64
C ASN A 50 -12.00 4.49 0.49
N GLU A 51 -11.98 3.59 1.47
CA GLU A 51 -11.04 3.64 2.60
C GLU A 51 -9.60 3.38 2.15
N ILE A 52 -9.38 2.52 1.15
CA ILE A 52 -8.05 2.31 0.56
C ILE A 52 -7.52 3.61 -0.06
N PHE A 53 -8.33 4.29 -0.86
CA PHE A 53 -7.93 5.55 -1.49
C PHE A 53 -7.85 6.72 -0.51
N GLN A 54 -8.59 6.66 0.61
CA GLN A 54 -8.55 7.67 1.66
C GLN A 54 -7.33 7.51 2.58
N TYR A 55 -7.00 6.28 2.99
CA TYR A 55 -6.01 6.04 4.05
C TYR A 55 -4.65 5.55 3.53
N ILE A 56 -4.63 4.83 2.42
CA ILE A 56 -3.43 4.15 1.92
C ILE A 56 -2.83 4.90 0.73
N ILE A 57 -3.64 5.20 -0.29
CA ILE A 57 -3.15 5.81 -1.53
C ILE A 57 -2.96 7.32 -1.32
N PRO A 58 -1.77 7.89 -1.55
CA PRO A 58 -1.58 9.33 -1.44
C PRO A 58 -2.33 10.09 -2.54
N ASP A 59 -2.75 11.33 -2.26
CA ASP A 59 -3.52 12.15 -3.21
C ASP A 59 -2.82 12.37 -4.56
N THR A 60 -1.49 12.38 -4.59
CA THR A 60 -0.69 12.48 -5.83
C THR A 60 -0.85 11.26 -6.74
N TYR A 61 -1.39 10.16 -6.22
CA TYR A 61 -1.53 8.87 -6.88
C TYR A 61 -3.00 8.42 -6.95
N GLN A 62 -3.98 9.33 -6.89
CA GLN A 62 -5.40 8.98 -7.05
C GLN A 62 -5.69 8.35 -8.43
N ASP A 63 -4.90 8.70 -9.44
CA ASP A 63 -4.93 8.08 -10.78
C ASP A 63 -4.11 6.78 -10.87
N ALA A 64 -3.50 6.32 -9.76
CA ALA A 64 -2.73 5.08 -9.77
C ALA A 64 -3.65 3.89 -10.10
N VAL A 65 -3.09 2.95 -10.87
CA VAL A 65 -3.80 1.74 -11.31
C VAL A 65 -3.85 0.72 -10.16
N VAL A 66 -4.47 1.10 -9.06
CA VAL A 66 -4.80 0.22 -7.93
C VAL A 66 -6.09 -0.52 -8.27
N SER A 67 -6.06 -1.84 -8.24
CA SER A 67 -7.20 -2.68 -8.58
C SER A 67 -7.24 -3.91 -7.67
N GLN A 68 -8.33 -4.68 -7.74
CA GLN A 68 -8.41 -5.98 -7.09
C GLN A 68 -8.20 -7.10 -8.10
N ASN A 69 -7.47 -8.13 -7.67
CA ASN A 69 -7.38 -9.41 -8.39
C ASN A 69 -7.05 -10.51 -7.38
N ASP A 70 -7.16 -11.76 -7.80
CA ASP A 70 -6.71 -12.87 -6.98
C ASP A 70 -5.18 -12.86 -6.86
N HIS A 71 -4.68 -13.01 -5.64
CA HIS A 71 -3.27 -13.13 -5.38
C HIS A 71 -2.73 -14.40 -6.08
N PRO A 72 -1.71 -14.29 -6.97
CA PRO A 72 -1.32 -15.37 -7.89
C PRO A 72 -0.83 -16.65 -7.20
N ILE A 73 -0.40 -16.56 -5.94
CA ILE A 73 0.07 -17.69 -5.13
C ILE A 73 -0.98 -18.15 -4.12
N LEU A 74 -1.77 -17.21 -3.57
CA LEU A 74 -2.68 -17.50 -2.44
C LEU A 74 -4.11 -17.79 -2.91
N GLY A 75 -4.48 -17.38 -4.13
CA GLY A 75 -5.81 -17.59 -4.69
C GLY A 75 -6.92 -16.83 -3.98
N ILE A 76 -6.59 -15.76 -3.26
CA ILE A 76 -7.55 -14.93 -2.51
C ILE A 76 -7.58 -13.50 -3.06
N PRO A 77 -8.73 -12.80 -2.95
CA PRO A 77 -8.83 -11.41 -3.37
C PRO A 77 -7.80 -10.53 -2.66
N CYS A 78 -7.12 -9.69 -3.43
CA CYS A 78 -6.06 -8.82 -2.94
C CYS A 78 -6.01 -7.54 -3.77
N TRP A 79 -5.65 -6.42 -3.13
CA TRP A 79 -5.34 -5.20 -3.87
C TRP A 79 -3.98 -5.34 -4.52
N TYR A 80 -3.79 -4.73 -5.69
CA TYR A 80 -2.49 -4.71 -6.35
C TYR A 80 -2.35 -3.47 -7.23
N ILE A 81 -1.10 -3.07 -7.48
CA ILE A 81 -0.78 -2.06 -8.48
C ILE A 81 -0.50 -2.76 -9.80
N HIS A 82 -1.24 -2.40 -10.85
CA HIS A 82 -1.05 -3.01 -12.16
C HIS A 82 0.35 -2.68 -12.74
N PRO A 83 1.09 -3.67 -13.27
CA PRO A 83 2.49 -3.49 -13.64
C PRO A 83 2.75 -3.06 -15.09
N CYS A 84 1.72 -2.62 -15.84
CA CYS A 84 1.85 -2.33 -17.28
C CYS A 84 3.00 -1.36 -17.59
N ASP A 85 3.14 -0.31 -16.79
CA ASP A 85 4.12 0.73 -17.01
C ASP A 85 5.42 0.51 -16.25
N THR A 86 5.49 -0.53 -15.40
CA THR A 86 6.66 -0.80 -14.56
C THR A 86 7.93 -1.00 -15.37
N ARG A 87 7.86 -1.78 -16.46
CA ARG A 87 9.03 -2.01 -17.31
C ARG A 87 9.52 -0.70 -17.94
N SER A 88 8.60 0.11 -18.47
CA SER A 88 8.90 1.38 -19.09
C SER A 88 9.55 2.33 -18.08
N LEU A 89 8.97 2.44 -16.89
CA LEU A 89 9.49 3.27 -15.80
C LEU A 89 10.91 2.84 -15.38
N MET A 90 11.10 1.56 -15.08
CA MET A 90 12.40 1.04 -14.62
C MET A 90 13.49 1.22 -15.67
N ASN A 91 13.16 1.15 -16.97
CA ASN A 91 14.12 1.40 -18.06
C ASN A 91 14.57 2.88 -18.17
N THR A 92 13.85 3.83 -17.57
CA THR A 92 14.26 5.24 -17.54
C THR A 92 15.27 5.56 -16.43
N MET A 93 15.42 4.66 -15.46
CA MET A 93 16.28 4.85 -14.29
C MET A 93 17.64 4.21 -14.50
N THR A 94 18.67 4.78 -13.89
CA THR A 94 20.04 4.22 -13.89
C THR A 94 20.35 3.59 -12.54
N PHE A 95 20.65 2.30 -12.52
CA PHE A 95 20.99 1.56 -11.31
C PHE A 95 21.79 0.30 -11.65
N ASP A 96 22.50 -0.25 -10.65
CA ASP A 96 23.12 -1.56 -10.78
C ASP A 96 22.02 -2.65 -10.78
N PRO A 97 22.06 -3.66 -11.67
CA PRO A 97 21.07 -4.74 -11.66
C PRO A 97 20.79 -5.37 -10.29
N VAL A 98 21.78 -5.43 -9.39
CA VAL A 98 21.58 -5.96 -8.03
C VAL A 98 20.69 -5.07 -7.16
N ASP A 99 20.54 -3.80 -7.52
CA ASP A 99 19.72 -2.81 -6.82
C ASP A 99 18.32 -2.65 -7.44
N TYR A 100 17.97 -3.43 -8.47
CA TYR A 100 16.68 -3.34 -9.17
C TYR A 100 15.50 -3.30 -8.20
N ILE A 101 15.47 -4.21 -7.22
CA ILE A 101 14.34 -4.29 -6.28
C ILE A 101 14.27 -3.08 -5.34
N LYS A 102 15.42 -2.48 -4.98
CA LYS A 102 15.46 -1.27 -4.13
C LYS A 102 14.93 -0.07 -4.89
N VAL A 103 15.34 0.09 -6.15
CA VAL A 103 14.86 1.17 -7.01
C VAL A 103 13.39 0.98 -7.36
N TRP A 104 12.96 -0.24 -7.63
CA TRP A 104 11.55 -0.54 -7.84
C TRP A 104 10.71 -0.23 -6.58
N LEU A 105 11.18 -0.63 -5.39
CA LEU A 105 10.52 -0.31 -4.12
C LEU A 105 10.50 1.18 -3.82
N SER A 106 11.52 1.95 -4.21
CA SER A 106 11.51 3.40 -4.02
C SER A 106 10.44 4.09 -4.87
N ALA A 107 10.13 3.53 -6.04
CA ALA A 107 9.09 4.04 -6.92
C ALA A 107 7.67 3.62 -6.48
N TYR A 108 7.47 2.34 -6.15
CA TYR A 108 6.14 1.78 -5.87
C TYR A 108 5.77 1.74 -4.39
N GLY A 109 6.75 1.60 -3.50
CA GLY A 109 6.54 1.47 -2.06
C GLY A 109 5.75 2.64 -1.45
N PRO A 110 6.11 3.91 -1.72
CA PRO A 110 5.38 5.05 -1.18
C PRO A 110 3.89 5.11 -1.55
N ILE A 111 3.50 4.55 -2.70
CA ILE A 111 2.11 4.53 -3.18
C ILE A 111 1.22 3.71 -2.23
N VAL A 112 1.78 2.68 -1.59
CA VAL A 112 1.06 1.76 -0.69
C VAL A 112 1.65 1.77 0.71
N LYS A 113 2.17 2.91 1.19
CA LYS A 113 2.75 3.08 2.54
C LYS A 113 3.86 2.08 2.88
N CYS A 114 4.54 1.52 1.88
CA CYS A 114 5.66 0.58 1.99
C CYS A 114 6.99 1.29 1.69
N SER A 115 7.24 2.44 2.32
CA SER A 115 8.47 3.21 2.08
C SER A 115 9.67 2.52 2.72
N ILE A 116 10.72 2.30 1.94
CA ILE A 116 11.99 1.75 2.45
C ILE A 116 12.88 2.86 3.03
N PRO A 117 13.56 2.62 4.17
CA PRO A 117 14.48 3.60 4.75
C PRO A 117 15.60 3.98 3.79
N THR A 118 15.95 5.26 3.74
CA THR A 118 17.02 5.77 2.87
C THR A 118 18.39 5.14 3.17
N SER A 119 18.60 4.66 4.39
CA SER A 119 19.79 3.91 4.79
C SER A 119 20.00 2.61 3.99
N MET A 120 18.96 2.05 3.38
CA MET A 120 19.10 0.87 2.50
C MET A 120 19.76 1.19 1.16
N PHE A 121 19.91 2.47 0.81
CA PHE A 121 20.54 2.93 -0.42
C PHE A 121 21.97 3.43 -0.23
N THR A 122 22.45 3.54 1.01
CA THR A 122 23.86 3.85 1.26
C THR A 122 24.70 2.60 1.06
N ARG A 123 25.71 2.66 0.16
CA ARG A 123 26.71 1.59 0.03
C ARG A 123 27.50 1.51 1.34
N SER A 124 27.54 0.30 1.92
CA SER A 124 28.34 -0.03 3.11
C SER A 124 29.83 0.00 2.80
#